data_AF-A0A1H0MH17-F1
#
_entry.id   AF-A0A1H0MH17-F1
#
_cell.length_a   1.000
_cell.length_b   1.000
_cell.length_c   1.000
_cell.angle_alpha   90.00
_cell.angle_beta   90.00
_cell.angle_gamma   90.00
#
_symmetry.space_group_name_H-M   'P 1'
#
loop_
_entity.id
_entity.type
_entity.pdbx_description
1 polymer ?
#
loop_
_entity_poly.entity_id
_entity_poly.type
_entity_poly.pdbx_seq_one_letter_code
_entity_poly.pdbx_strand_id
1 'polypeptide(L)'
;MNYGDSKQLNKYLLYKRIVEWNKDKLVLNDGTVLTLEMSENDCCAYAGGTFSNVELDAVITDVEVGEKHNVPDEDTIVNEVKVTLFHNQNPIALAEMTANAGNGGYYYSIGSFVVNGIHFPIVDA
;
A
#
# COMPACT_ATOMS: atom_id res chain seq x y z
N MET A 1 -14.06 2.71 -9.90
CA MET A 1 -13.42 2.85 -8.58
C MET A 1 -13.62 4.25 -8.03
N ASN A 2 -13.64 4.40 -6.71
CA ASN A 2 -13.47 5.70 -6.06
C ASN A 2 -11.99 5.88 -5.70
N TYR A 3 -11.35 6.90 -6.28
CA TYR A 3 -9.96 7.23 -6.00
C TYR A 3 -9.84 8.37 -5.00
N GLY A 4 -8.91 8.25 -4.07
CA GLY A 4 -8.54 9.30 -3.13
C GLY A 4 -7.09 9.75 -3.30
N ASP A 5 -6.75 10.88 -2.68
CA ASP A 5 -5.39 11.42 -2.66
C ASP A 5 -4.66 11.15 -1.33
N SER A 6 -3.37 11.48 -1.26
CA SER A 6 -2.54 11.28 -0.07
C SER A 6 -3.02 12.07 1.15
N LYS A 7 -3.64 13.25 0.95
CA LYS A 7 -4.20 14.04 2.06
C LYS A 7 -5.43 13.36 2.65
N GLN A 8 -6.25 12.75 1.81
CA GLN A 8 -7.40 11.96 2.25
C GLN A 8 -6.94 10.68 2.93
N LEU A 9 -5.92 9.98 2.41
CA LEU A 9 -5.34 8.80 3.05
C LEU A 9 -4.90 9.12 4.49
N ASN A 10 -4.16 10.21 4.67
CA ASN A 10 -3.71 10.66 5.99
C ASN A 10 -4.87 10.94 6.94
N LYS A 11 -6.02 11.44 6.46
CA LYS A 11 -7.20 11.66 7.33
C LYS A 11 -7.78 10.35 7.87
N TYR A 12 -7.65 9.25 7.13
CA TYR A 12 -8.13 7.95 7.58
C TYR A 12 -7.14 7.25 8.51
N LEU A 13 -5.83 7.43 8.30
CA LEU A 13 -4.79 6.72 9.04
C LEU A 13 -4.31 7.44 10.29
N LEU A 14 -4.12 8.76 10.21
CA LEU A 14 -3.48 9.51 11.29
C LEU A 14 -4.34 9.54 12.56
N TYR A 15 -3.65 9.44 13.69
CA TYR A 15 -4.19 9.40 15.05
C TYR A 15 -5.12 8.21 15.31
N LYS A 16 -5.05 7.18 14.47
CA LYS A 16 -5.72 5.89 14.67
C LYS A 16 -4.72 4.87 15.20
N ARG A 17 -5.22 3.95 16.01
CA ARG A 17 -4.42 2.88 16.62
C ARG A 17 -4.64 1.58 15.86
N ILE A 18 -3.58 0.85 15.56
CA ILE A 18 -3.67 -0.49 14.95
C ILE A 18 -4.12 -1.47 16.03
N VAL A 19 -5.21 -2.20 15.79
CA VAL A 19 -5.80 -3.13 16.77
C VAL A 19 -5.75 -4.59 16.34
N GLU A 20 -5.73 -4.84 15.04
CA GLU A 20 -5.58 -6.18 14.46
C GLU A 20 -4.78 -6.05 13.16
N TRP A 21 -3.96 -7.04 12.86
CA TRP A 21 -3.31 -7.14 11.57
C TRP A 21 -3.08 -8.58 11.13
N ASN A 22 -2.95 -8.76 9.83
CA ASN A 22 -2.27 -9.89 9.22
C ASN A 22 -1.56 -9.40 7.95
N LYS A 23 -0.93 -10.30 7.20
CA LYS A 23 -0.18 -9.93 5.97
C LYS A 23 -1.01 -9.20 4.91
N ASP A 24 -2.34 -9.37 4.89
CA ASP A 24 -3.21 -8.84 3.84
C ASP A 24 -4.04 -7.62 4.30
N LYS A 25 -4.20 -7.40 5.61
CA LYS A 25 -5.01 -6.30 6.16
C LYS A 25 -4.50 -5.72 7.50
N LEU A 26 -4.75 -4.44 7.72
CA LEU A 26 -4.72 -3.78 9.03
C LEU A 26 -6.14 -3.36 9.44
N VAL A 27 -6.45 -3.45 10.72
CA VAL A 27 -7.69 -2.92 11.30
C VAL A 27 -7.33 -1.88 12.35
N LEU A 28 -8.00 -0.73 12.27
CA LEU A 28 -7.80 0.39 13.18
C LEU A 28 -8.89 0.44 14.27
N ASN A 29 -8.61 1.16 15.35
CA ASN A 29 -9.47 1.22 16.53
C ASN A 29 -10.87 1.84 16.30
N ASP A 30 -11.07 2.55 15.20
CA ASP A 30 -12.38 3.10 14.80
C ASP A 30 -13.15 2.18 13.84
N GLY A 31 -12.64 0.96 13.60
CA GLY A 31 -13.23 -0.02 12.70
C GLY A 31 -12.80 0.14 11.23
N THR A 32 -11.96 1.13 10.91
CA THR A 32 -11.39 1.29 9.57
C THR A 32 -10.55 0.06 9.22
N VAL A 33 -10.77 -0.50 8.03
CA VAL A 33 -10.00 -1.62 7.49
C VAL A 33 -9.16 -1.11 6.32
N LEU A 34 -7.87 -1.44 6.36
CA LEU A 34 -6.90 -1.13 5.33
C LEU A 34 -6.41 -2.43 4.67
N THR A 35 -6.46 -2.51 3.35
CA THR A 35 -5.93 -3.63 2.55
C THR A 35 -4.97 -3.12 1.48
N LEU A 36 -4.15 -4.02 0.94
CA LEU A 36 -3.21 -3.74 -0.16
C LEU A 36 -3.72 -4.50 -1.39
N GLU A 37 -4.31 -3.80 -2.34
CA GLU A 37 -5.04 -4.43 -3.44
C GLU A 37 -4.63 -3.87 -4.79
N MET A 38 -4.77 -4.72 -5.81
CA MET A 38 -4.71 -4.29 -7.20
C MET A 38 -5.96 -3.49 -7.54
N SER A 39 -5.83 -2.19 -7.82
CA SER A 39 -6.96 -1.35 -8.19
C SER A 39 -7.28 -1.45 -9.68
N GLU A 40 -6.26 -1.49 -10.54
CA GLU A 40 -6.42 -1.62 -11.99
C GLU A 40 -5.29 -2.48 -12.56
N ASN A 41 -5.60 -3.23 -13.61
CA ASN A 41 -4.61 -3.95 -14.40
C ASN A 41 -5.13 -4.23 -15.81
N ASP A 42 -4.21 -4.54 -16.72
CA ASP A 42 -4.51 -5.13 -18.03
C ASP A 42 -3.90 -6.53 -18.18
N CYS A 43 -4.68 -7.45 -18.75
CA CYS A 43 -4.29 -8.80 -19.14
C CYS A 43 -3.45 -9.56 -18.08
N CYS A 44 -2.13 -9.67 -18.32
CA CYS A 44 -1.18 -10.44 -17.51
C CYS A 44 -0.46 -9.60 -16.45
N ALA A 45 -0.75 -8.30 -16.36
CA ALA A 45 -0.19 -7.43 -15.33
C ALA A 45 -0.85 -7.68 -13.97
N TYR A 46 -0.09 -7.50 -12.90
CA TYR A 46 -0.58 -7.68 -11.54
C TYR A 46 0.10 -6.71 -10.58
N ALA A 47 -0.62 -6.33 -9.53
CA ALA A 47 -0.08 -5.54 -8.43
C ALA A 47 -0.62 -6.04 -7.08
N GLY A 48 0.04 -5.65 -6.00
CA GLY A 48 -0.38 -6.01 -4.64
C GLY A 48 0.67 -5.66 -3.61
N GLY A 49 0.49 -6.15 -2.40
CA GLY A 49 1.48 -5.98 -1.36
C GLY A 49 1.16 -6.76 -0.10
N THR A 50 2.06 -6.68 0.87
CA THR A 50 1.87 -7.30 2.18
C THR A 50 2.30 -6.37 3.31
N PHE A 51 1.62 -6.48 4.44
CA PHE A 51 2.03 -5.85 5.69
C PHE A 51 3.09 -6.68 6.42
N SER A 52 4.08 -6.02 7.00
CA SER A 52 5.13 -6.61 7.81
C SER A 52 5.53 -5.67 8.97
N ASN A 53 6.23 -6.21 9.97
CA ASN A 53 6.73 -5.46 11.14
C ASN A 53 5.68 -4.58 11.83
N VAL A 54 4.47 -5.11 12.04
CA VAL A 54 3.34 -4.35 12.60
C VAL A 54 3.30 -4.45 14.12
N GLU A 55 3.37 -3.31 14.79
CA GLU A 55 3.15 -3.17 16.23
C GLU A 55 1.67 -2.88 16.50
N LEU A 56 1.04 -3.78 17.27
CA LEU A 56 -0.32 -3.56 17.77
C LEU A 56 -0.33 -2.51 18.87
N ASP A 57 -1.49 -1.88 19.05
CA ASP A 57 -1.74 -0.83 20.03
C ASP A 57 -0.92 0.46 19.87
N ALA A 58 -0.15 0.58 18.80
CA ALA A 58 0.54 1.81 18.42
C ALA A 58 -0.36 2.76 17.62
N VAL A 59 -0.26 4.06 17.90
CA VAL A 59 -1.00 5.11 17.17
C VAL A 59 -0.19 5.57 15.96
N ILE A 60 -0.80 5.56 14.77
CA ILE A 60 -0.16 6.09 13.56
C ILE A 60 -0.12 7.61 13.67
N THR A 61 1.07 8.18 13.76
CA THR A 61 1.32 9.63 13.80
C THR A 61 1.88 10.19 12.51
N ASP A 62 2.42 9.33 11.64
CA ASP A 62 2.91 9.72 10.33
C ASP A 62 2.85 8.55 9.32
N VAL A 63 2.82 8.89 8.04
CA VAL A 63 2.77 7.95 6.91
C VAL A 63 3.75 8.43 5.84
N GLU A 64 4.77 7.61 5.56
CA GLU A 64 5.75 7.91 4.53
C GLU A 64 5.61 6.90 3.38
N VAL A 65 5.39 7.41 2.17
CA VAL A 65 5.50 6.62 0.94
C VAL A 65 6.93 6.78 0.43
N GLY A 66 7.69 5.69 0.45
CA GLY A 66 9.07 5.67 -0.02
C GLY A 66 9.19 5.92 -1.52
N GLU A 67 10.43 6.03 -1.99
CA GLU A 67 10.69 6.16 -3.42
C GLU A 67 10.30 4.89 -4.18
N LYS A 68 9.83 5.07 -5.40
CA LYS A 68 9.57 3.96 -6.32
C LYS A 68 10.89 3.46 -6.88
N HIS A 69 11.14 2.16 -6.71
CA HIS A 69 12.32 1.49 -7.23
C HIS A 69 11.94 0.53 -8.35
N ASN A 70 12.62 0.65 -9.48
CA ASN A 70 12.49 -0.32 -10.56
C ASN A 70 13.36 -1.54 -10.25
N VAL A 71 12.74 -2.71 -10.20
CA VAL A 71 13.44 -3.98 -10.02
C VAL A 71 13.83 -4.50 -11.41
N PRO A 72 15.12 -4.80 -11.66
CA PRO A 72 15.54 -5.35 -12.94
C PRO A 72 14.81 -6.67 -13.22
N ASP A 73 14.11 -6.71 -14.34
CA ASP A 73 13.46 -7.89 -14.89
C ASP A 73 13.77 -7.94 -16.40
N GLU A 74 14.06 -9.13 -16.91
CA GLU A 74 14.52 -9.31 -18.30
C GLU A 74 13.37 -9.22 -19.32
N ASP A 75 12.12 -9.36 -18.87
CA ASP A 75 10.93 -9.47 -19.73
C ASP A 75 9.90 -8.37 -19.46
N THR A 76 9.86 -7.76 -18.28
CA THR A 76 8.81 -6.78 -17.97
C THR A 76 9.29 -5.61 -17.10
N ILE A 77 8.41 -4.66 -16.83
CA ILE A 77 8.64 -3.59 -15.86
C ILE A 77 8.08 -4.05 -14.52
N VAL A 78 8.93 -4.09 -13.49
CA VAL A 78 8.53 -4.34 -12.11
C VAL A 78 8.94 -3.15 -11.26
N ASN A 79 7.98 -2.58 -10.53
CA ASN A 79 8.23 -1.47 -9.61
C ASN A 79 7.81 -1.87 -8.19
N GLU A 80 8.62 -1.47 -7.23
CA GLU A 80 8.39 -1.69 -5.80
C GLU A 80 8.38 -0.36 -5.05
N VAL A 81 7.50 -0.26 -4.06
CA VAL A 81 7.40 0.87 -3.13
C VAL A 81 7.19 0.31 -1.73
N LYS A 82 7.87 0.91 -0.75
CA LYS A 82 7.65 0.65 0.67
C LYS A 82 6.94 1.83 1.30
N VAL A 83 5.80 1.59 1.94
CA VAL A 83 5.11 2.57 2.79
C VAL A 83 5.42 2.25 4.25
N THR A 84 5.81 3.26 5.03
CA THR A 84 6.14 3.12 6.45
C THR A 84 5.14 3.91 7.28
N LEU A 85 4.49 3.26 8.24
CA LEU A 85 3.64 3.91 9.25
C LEU A 85 4.47 4.14 10.50
N PHE A 86 4.40 5.33 11.09
CA PHE A 86 5.20 5.68 12.26
C PHE A 86 4.35 6.00 13.49
N HIS A 87 4.87 5.67 14.67
CA HIS A 87 4.46 6.22 15.96
C HIS A 87 5.61 7.04 16.56
N ASN A 88 5.43 8.35 16.64
CA ASN A 88 6.42 9.27 17.20
C ASN A 88 7.83 9.04 16.61
N GLN A 89 7.92 9.04 15.27
CA GLN A 89 9.14 8.76 14.47
C GLN A 89 9.68 7.32 14.52
N ASN A 90 9.07 6.41 15.28
CA ASN A 90 9.44 5.00 15.25
C ASN A 90 8.57 4.25 14.23
N PRO A 91 9.15 3.46 13.30
CA PRO A 91 8.36 2.68 12.36
C PRO A 91 7.60 1.59 13.12
N ILE A 92 6.29 1.53 12.91
CA ILE A 92 5.37 0.60 13.59
C ILE A 92 4.64 -0.33 12.63
N ALA A 93 4.74 -0.11 11.32
CA ALA A 93 4.24 -1.02 10.30
C ALA A 93 4.91 -0.69 8.97
N LEU A 94 5.16 -1.72 8.18
CA LEU A 94 5.61 -1.63 6.81
C LEU A 94 4.53 -2.21 5.89
N ALA A 95 4.33 -1.56 4.75
CA ALA A 95 3.59 -2.12 3.63
C ALA A 95 4.51 -2.15 2.42
N GLU A 96 4.86 -3.34 1.97
CA GLU A 96 5.73 -3.57 0.82
C GLU A 96 4.83 -3.88 -0.37
N MET A 97 4.87 -3.04 -1.40
CA MET A 97 3.99 -3.11 -2.55
C MET A 97 4.77 -3.26 -3.85
N THR A 98 4.23 -4.05 -4.77
CA THR A 98 4.80 -4.34 -6.08
C THR A 98 3.76 -4.16 -7.17
N ALA A 99 4.16 -3.62 -8.31
CA ALA A 99 3.41 -3.63 -9.55
C ALA A 99 4.26 -4.26 -10.66
N ASN A 100 3.65 -5.07 -11.52
CA ASN A 100 4.28 -5.75 -12.64
C ASN A 100 3.47 -5.47 -13.92
N ALA A 101 4.14 -4.96 -14.95
CA ALA A 101 3.54 -4.53 -16.21
C ALA A 101 3.20 -5.69 -17.17
N GLY A 102 3.52 -6.94 -16.84
CA GLY A 102 3.29 -8.15 -17.66
C GLY A 102 3.90 -8.14 -19.08
N ASN A 103 4.10 -9.32 -19.66
CA ASN A 103 4.37 -9.57 -21.09
C ASN A 103 5.13 -8.44 -21.83
N GLY A 104 6.46 -8.36 -21.68
CA GLY A 104 7.23 -7.33 -22.39
C GLY A 104 7.17 -5.91 -21.79
N GLY A 105 6.40 -5.70 -20.72
CA GLY A 105 6.08 -4.37 -20.20
C GLY A 105 5.03 -3.62 -21.01
N TYR A 106 4.17 -4.34 -21.76
CA TYR A 106 3.14 -3.73 -22.61
C TYR A 106 1.79 -3.49 -21.91
N TYR A 107 1.59 -4.05 -20.72
CA TYR A 107 0.38 -3.82 -19.92
C TYR A 107 0.67 -2.89 -18.75
N TYR A 108 -0.37 -2.55 -17.99
CA TYR A 108 -0.22 -1.72 -16.81
C TYR A 108 -0.84 -2.42 -15.60
N SER A 109 -0.33 -2.12 -14.40
CA SER A 109 -1.00 -2.44 -13.14
C SER A 109 -0.80 -1.35 -12.10
N ILE A 110 -1.78 -1.22 -11.21
CA ILE A 110 -1.77 -0.23 -10.11
C ILE A 110 -2.06 -0.94 -8.79
N GLY A 111 -1.10 -0.87 -7.87
CA GLY A 111 -1.23 -1.28 -6.48
C GLY A 111 -1.68 -0.11 -5.62
N SER A 112 -2.77 -0.31 -4.87
CA SER A 112 -3.39 0.72 -4.03
C SER A 112 -3.52 0.28 -2.58
N PHE A 113 -3.41 1.25 -1.67
CA PHE A 113 -4.03 1.13 -0.36
C PHE A 113 -5.54 1.25 -0.54
N VAL A 114 -6.30 0.34 0.05
CA VAL A 114 -7.77 0.40 0.03
C VAL A 114 -8.28 0.65 1.44
N VAL A 115 -8.89 1.81 1.65
CA VAL A 115 -9.48 2.19 2.93
C VAL A 115 -10.99 2.32 2.75
N ASN A 116 -11.78 1.48 3.41
CA ASN A 116 -13.24 1.53 3.32
C ASN A 116 -13.77 1.57 1.86
N GLY A 117 -13.10 0.87 0.93
CA GLY A 117 -13.45 0.83 -0.50
C GLY A 117 -13.00 2.03 -1.34
N ILE A 118 -12.22 2.95 -0.76
CA ILE A 118 -11.54 4.02 -1.51
C ILE A 118 -10.12 3.56 -1.84
N HIS A 119 -9.74 3.65 -3.11
CA HIS A 119 -8.42 3.25 -3.60
C HIS A 119 -7.47 4.44 -3.60
N PHE A 120 -6.30 4.26 -3.02
CA PHE A 120 -5.21 5.23 -2.98
C PHE A 120 -4.00 4.64 -3.71
N PRO A 121 -3.75 5.03 -4.97
CA PRO A 121 -2.64 4.48 -5.75
C PRO A 121 -1.29 4.74 -5.07
N ILE A 122 -0.48 3.69 -4.93
CA ILE A 122 0.84 3.74 -4.28
C ILE A 122 1.95 3.38 -5.27
N VAL A 123 1.73 2.34 -6.06
CA VAL A 123 2.73 1.84 -7.01
C VAL A 123 2.06 1.49 -8.34
N ASP A 124 2.76 1.77 -9.43
CA ASP A 124 2.34 1.50 -10.80
C ASP A 124 3.50 0.88 -11.57
N ALA A 125 3.18 0.02 -12.54
CA ALA A 125 4.12 -0.52 -13.53
C ALA A 125 3.44 -0.54 -14.90
#